data_AF-A0AAX0IUM8-F1
#
_entry.id   AF-A0AAX0IUM8-F1
#
_cell.length_a   1.000
_cell.length_b   1.000
_cell.length_c   1.000
_cell.angle_alpha   90.00
_cell.angle_beta   90.00
_cell.angle_gamma   90.00
#
_symmetry.space_group_name_H-M   'P 1'
#
loop_
_entity.id
_entity.type
_entity.pdbx_description
1 polymer ?
#
loop_
_entity_poly.entity_id
_entity_poly.type
_entity_poly.pdbx_seq_one_letter_code
_entity_poly.pdbx_strand_id
1 'polypeptide(L)'
;MTKWNALQKERTTEASLLADLFQEADAIVVGIGAGMSAADGFTYIGSRFEDAFPDFIEKYQFLDMLQASLFHFPSWEEYWAFQSRFIALNYLDQPVGQSYVELLEMLKTKPYHIITTNADNAFWVAGYDKEKVYHIQGEYGLFQCSQHCHPKTYQDDALVRKMIAEQKDMKVPYELIPFCPECGAPLEINKRNAEKGMVESADFFEQKARYDAFLEEHKNDKVLFLEIGVGFTTPQFIKTPFQKCVQANPNALFVSMNHKHYRIPLALREQTVQLSENIASLIHGTYQELKGE
;
A
#
# COMPACT_ATOMS: atom_id res chain seq x y z
N MET A 1 -25.34 17.24 13.25
CA MET A 1 -25.66 17.68 11.88
C MET A 1 -24.35 17.71 11.10
N THR A 2 -24.27 16.95 10.00
CA THR A 2 -23.07 16.87 9.16
C THR A 2 -22.74 18.23 8.54
N LYS A 3 -21.44 18.58 8.49
CA LYS A 3 -20.93 19.80 7.85
C LYS A 3 -20.67 19.65 6.34
N TRP A 4 -20.94 18.46 5.81
CA TRP A 4 -20.75 18.11 4.40
C TRP A 4 -22.08 18.22 3.65
N ASN A 5 -22.16 19.17 2.73
CA ASN A 5 -23.33 19.38 1.87
C ASN A 5 -23.51 18.20 0.91
N ALA A 6 -22.41 17.56 0.48
CA ALA A 6 -22.40 16.38 -0.36
C ALA A 6 -23.22 15.22 0.21
N LEU A 7 -23.32 15.10 1.54
CA LEU A 7 -24.11 14.07 2.23
C LEU A 7 -25.61 14.39 2.32
N GLN A 8 -26.03 15.61 1.95
CA GLN A 8 -27.43 16.04 1.97
C GLN A 8 -28.09 15.98 0.58
N LYS A 9 -27.30 15.78 -0.48
CA LYS A 9 -27.79 15.67 -1.85
C LYS A 9 -28.37 14.27 -2.11
N GLU A 10 -29.51 14.21 -2.80
CA GLU A 10 -30.01 12.95 -3.35
C GLU A 10 -29.09 12.47 -4.49
N ARG A 11 -28.79 11.17 -4.51
CA ARG A 11 -27.88 10.56 -5.48
C ARG A 11 -28.34 9.17 -5.87
N THR A 12 -27.84 8.72 -7.00
CA THR A 12 -28.15 7.42 -7.58
C THR A 12 -27.00 6.41 -7.51
N THR A 13 -25.75 6.85 -7.27
CA THR A 13 -24.54 5.98 -7.32
C THR A 13 -23.52 6.31 -6.22
N GLU A 14 -22.70 5.33 -5.82
CA GLU A 14 -21.56 5.57 -4.92
C GLU A 14 -20.50 6.48 -5.57
N ALA A 15 -20.32 6.37 -6.89
CA ALA A 15 -19.39 7.19 -7.67
C ALA A 15 -19.74 8.69 -7.62
N SER A 16 -21.00 9.06 -7.84
CA SER A 16 -21.43 10.45 -7.74
C SER A 16 -21.26 10.97 -6.31
N LEU A 17 -21.48 10.14 -5.29
CA LEU A 17 -21.23 10.51 -3.89
C LEU A 17 -19.77 10.82 -3.65
N LEU A 18 -18.87 9.94 -4.08
CA LEU A 18 -17.44 10.14 -3.91
C LEU A 18 -16.95 11.38 -4.66
N ALA A 19 -17.46 11.63 -5.88
CA ALA A 19 -17.07 12.79 -6.69
C ALA A 19 -17.38 14.11 -5.98
N ASP A 20 -18.57 14.27 -5.43
CA ASP A 20 -18.92 15.47 -4.67
C ASP A 20 -18.14 15.62 -3.37
N LEU A 21 -17.83 14.51 -2.69
CA LEU A 21 -16.97 14.55 -1.50
C LEU A 21 -15.57 15.02 -1.86
N PHE A 22 -15.01 14.57 -2.99
CA PHE A 22 -13.76 15.09 -3.53
C PHE A 22 -13.85 16.60 -3.82
N GLN A 23 -14.92 17.05 -4.49
CA GLN A 23 -15.09 18.46 -4.84
C GLN A 23 -15.27 19.37 -3.61
N GLU A 24 -16.00 18.92 -2.59
CA GLU A 24 -16.26 19.69 -1.36
C GLU A 24 -15.06 19.71 -0.40
N ALA A 25 -14.18 18.69 -0.43
CA ALA A 25 -13.04 18.60 0.47
C ALA A 25 -12.06 19.78 0.32
N ASP A 26 -11.54 20.28 1.43
CA ASP A 26 -10.45 21.27 1.44
C ASP A 26 -9.10 20.58 1.19
N ALA A 27 -8.94 19.36 1.73
CA ALA A 27 -7.76 18.51 1.58
C ALA A 27 -8.13 17.02 1.69
N ILE A 28 -7.28 16.14 1.16
CA ILE A 28 -7.52 14.69 1.13
C ILE A 28 -6.34 13.94 1.72
N VAL A 29 -6.60 13.09 2.72
CA VAL A 29 -5.62 12.14 3.25
C VAL A 29 -6.01 10.75 2.77
N VAL A 30 -5.18 10.13 1.96
CA VAL A 30 -5.49 8.84 1.33
C VAL A 30 -4.71 7.73 2.01
N GLY A 31 -5.41 6.67 2.40
CA GLY A 31 -4.86 5.47 2.99
C GLY A 31 -5.08 4.28 2.07
N ILE A 32 -4.02 3.76 1.45
CA ILE A 32 -4.11 2.68 0.46
C ILE A 32 -3.58 1.37 1.02
N GLY A 33 -4.38 0.30 0.90
CA GLY A 33 -4.01 -1.07 1.23
C GLY A 33 -4.05 -2.01 0.03
N ALA A 34 -3.82 -3.30 0.30
CA ALA A 34 -3.65 -4.32 -0.74
C ALA A 34 -4.89 -4.52 -1.62
N GLY A 35 -6.08 -4.14 -1.12
CA GLY A 35 -7.32 -4.24 -1.88
C GLY A 35 -7.33 -3.37 -3.15
N MET A 36 -6.60 -2.25 -3.17
CA MET A 36 -6.49 -1.40 -4.37
C MET A 36 -5.67 -2.08 -5.46
N SER A 37 -4.47 -2.59 -5.13
CA SER A 37 -3.65 -3.36 -6.08
C SER A 37 -4.38 -4.61 -6.57
N ALA A 38 -5.11 -5.32 -5.68
CA ALA A 38 -5.91 -6.47 -6.07
C ALA A 38 -7.04 -6.12 -7.06
N ALA A 39 -7.62 -4.91 -6.97
CA ALA A 39 -8.67 -4.47 -7.88
C ALA A 39 -8.15 -4.24 -9.31
N ASP A 40 -6.87 -3.87 -9.46
CA ASP A 40 -6.17 -3.79 -10.75
C ASP A 40 -5.58 -5.14 -11.20
N GLY A 41 -5.89 -6.24 -10.52
CA GLY A 41 -5.45 -7.59 -10.89
C GLY A 41 -4.11 -8.03 -10.30
N PHE A 42 -3.48 -7.22 -9.44
CA PHE A 42 -2.25 -7.58 -8.72
C PHE A 42 -2.57 -8.43 -7.49
N THR A 43 -3.19 -9.59 -7.73
CA THR A 43 -3.68 -10.48 -6.68
C THR A 43 -2.55 -11.29 -6.04
N TYR A 44 -2.77 -11.64 -4.76
CA TYR A 44 -1.84 -12.43 -3.94
C TYR A 44 -2.32 -13.87 -3.70
N ILE A 45 -3.45 -14.26 -4.30
CA ILE A 45 -4.02 -15.60 -4.23
C ILE A 45 -4.61 -15.97 -5.60
N GLY A 46 -4.69 -17.26 -5.90
CA GLY A 46 -5.19 -17.79 -7.17
C GLY A 46 -4.10 -17.85 -8.25
N SER A 47 -4.53 -17.87 -9.51
CA SER A 47 -3.67 -18.18 -10.66
C SER A 47 -2.38 -17.36 -10.74
N ARG A 48 -2.42 -16.05 -10.43
CA ARG A 48 -1.21 -15.21 -10.44
C ARG A 48 -0.12 -15.73 -9.49
N PHE A 49 -0.50 -16.28 -8.34
CA PHE A 49 0.44 -16.90 -7.39
C PHE A 49 0.79 -18.34 -7.82
N GLU A 50 -0.22 -19.13 -8.21
CA GLU A 50 -0.07 -20.53 -8.62
C GLU A 50 0.87 -20.68 -9.83
N ASP A 51 0.73 -19.82 -10.83
CA ASP A 51 1.55 -19.81 -12.03
C ASP A 51 2.98 -19.32 -11.74
N ALA A 52 3.13 -18.37 -10.82
CA ALA A 52 4.41 -17.75 -10.52
C ALA A 52 5.28 -18.56 -9.55
N PHE A 53 4.68 -19.36 -8.66
CA PHE A 53 5.38 -20.10 -7.60
C PHE A 53 4.96 -21.57 -7.45
N PRO A 54 4.77 -22.35 -8.54
CA PRO A 54 4.25 -23.71 -8.45
C PRO A 54 5.17 -24.65 -7.64
N ASP A 55 6.48 -24.47 -7.76
CA ASP A 55 7.52 -25.21 -7.03
C ASP A 55 7.46 -24.98 -5.51
N PHE A 56 7.36 -23.72 -5.09
CA PHE A 56 7.22 -23.37 -3.67
C PHE A 56 5.87 -23.80 -3.10
N ILE A 57 4.80 -23.72 -3.90
CA ILE A 57 3.47 -24.20 -3.50
C ILE A 57 3.48 -25.72 -3.33
N GLU A 58 4.06 -26.46 -4.26
CA GLU A 58 4.16 -27.93 -4.16
C GLU A 58 4.92 -28.34 -2.89
N LYS A 59 6.07 -27.69 -2.62
CA LYS A 59 6.91 -28.01 -1.45
C LYS A 59 6.29 -27.62 -0.11
N TYR A 60 5.73 -26.41 -0.01
CA TYR A 60 5.33 -25.82 1.27
C TYR A 60 3.82 -25.75 1.49
N GLN A 61 3.02 -26.06 0.47
CA GLN A 61 1.56 -25.99 0.52
C GLN A 61 1.07 -24.58 0.91
N PHE A 62 1.77 -23.55 0.42
CA PHE A 62 1.38 -22.15 0.65
C PHE A 62 0.00 -21.87 0.05
N LEU A 63 -0.85 -21.19 0.82
CA LEU A 63 -2.20 -20.82 0.40
C LEU A 63 -2.19 -19.55 -0.45
N ASP A 64 -1.34 -18.59 -0.06
CA ASP A 64 -1.26 -17.29 -0.72
C ASP A 64 0.18 -16.74 -0.69
N MET A 65 0.41 -15.79 -1.58
CA MET A 65 1.72 -15.19 -1.81
C MET A 65 2.19 -14.32 -0.64
N LEU A 66 1.26 -13.74 0.14
CA LEU A 66 1.62 -12.97 1.32
C LEU A 66 2.20 -13.90 2.40
N GLN A 67 1.55 -15.03 2.66
CA GLN A 67 2.04 -16.08 3.55
C GLN A 67 3.43 -16.55 3.13
N ALA A 68 3.62 -16.87 1.84
CA ALA A 68 4.90 -17.31 1.30
C ALA A 68 6.00 -16.25 1.47
N SER A 69 5.67 -14.97 1.23
CA SER A 69 6.63 -13.85 1.41
C SER A 69 7.07 -13.61 2.86
N LEU A 70 6.26 -14.05 3.83
CA LEU A 70 6.53 -13.95 5.27
C LEU A 70 7.15 -15.21 5.86
N PHE A 71 7.27 -16.28 5.07
CA PHE A 71 7.77 -17.56 5.54
C PHE A 71 9.25 -17.50 5.94
N HIS A 72 9.61 -18.24 7.00
CA HIS A 72 10.99 -18.44 7.41
C HIS A 72 11.59 -19.61 6.63
N PHE A 73 12.21 -19.31 5.49
CA PHE A 73 12.85 -20.32 4.66
C PHE A 73 14.05 -20.99 5.37
N PRO A 74 14.35 -22.27 5.09
CA PRO A 74 15.41 -23.01 5.78
C PRO A 74 16.83 -22.48 5.53
N SER A 75 17.03 -21.68 4.48
CA SER A 75 18.34 -21.16 4.07
C SER A 75 18.19 -19.82 3.34
N TRP A 76 19.26 -19.03 3.30
CA TRP A 76 19.28 -17.75 2.60
C TRP A 76 19.24 -17.92 1.08
N GLU A 77 19.79 -19.02 0.58
CA GLU A 77 19.71 -19.43 -0.82
C GLU A 77 18.26 -19.61 -1.25
N GLU A 78 17.46 -20.26 -0.41
CA GLU A 78 16.04 -20.50 -0.68
C GLU A 78 15.17 -19.26 -0.44
N TYR A 79 15.50 -18.47 0.59
CA TYR A 79 14.91 -17.15 0.79
C TYR A 79 15.06 -16.28 -0.45
N TRP A 80 16.29 -16.11 -0.96
CA TRP A 80 16.54 -15.26 -2.12
C TRP A 80 16.03 -15.85 -3.44
N ALA A 81 15.89 -17.18 -3.55
CA ALA A 81 15.23 -17.80 -4.69
C ALA A 81 13.75 -17.39 -4.78
N PHE A 82 13.01 -17.48 -3.66
CA PHE A 82 11.62 -17.01 -3.59
C PHE A 82 11.53 -15.49 -3.79
N GLN A 83 12.28 -14.74 -2.97
CA GLN A 83 12.14 -13.30 -2.88
C GLN A 83 12.54 -12.59 -4.18
N SER A 84 13.56 -13.07 -4.90
CA SER A 84 13.94 -12.47 -6.18
C SER A 84 12.81 -12.54 -7.22
N ARG A 85 12.13 -13.70 -7.34
CA ARG A 85 10.94 -13.86 -8.20
C ARG A 85 9.77 -13.01 -7.70
N PHE A 86 9.58 -12.92 -6.38
CA PHE A 86 8.53 -12.10 -5.76
C PHE A 86 8.72 -10.61 -6.04
N ILE A 87 9.96 -10.10 -5.94
CA ILE A 87 10.33 -8.73 -6.28
C ILE A 87 10.10 -8.45 -7.76
N ALA A 88 10.50 -9.38 -8.65
CA ALA A 88 10.25 -9.19 -10.08
C ALA A 88 8.75 -9.06 -10.38
N LEU A 89 7.94 -9.99 -9.87
CA LEU A 89 6.49 -10.04 -10.11
C LEU A 89 5.74 -8.80 -9.57
N ASN A 90 6.11 -8.31 -8.39
CA ASN A 90 5.35 -7.29 -7.67
C ASN A 90 6.02 -5.90 -7.63
N TYR A 91 7.21 -5.75 -8.22
CA TYR A 91 7.94 -4.49 -8.15
C TYR A 91 8.69 -4.14 -9.44
N LEU A 92 9.48 -5.06 -10.01
CA LEU A 92 10.26 -4.72 -11.22
C LEU A 92 9.41 -4.75 -12.50
N ASP A 93 8.54 -5.75 -12.62
CA ASP A 93 7.79 -6.04 -13.86
C ASP A 93 6.28 -5.85 -13.71
N GLN A 94 5.80 -5.48 -12.53
CA GLN A 94 4.38 -5.21 -12.32
C GLN A 94 3.97 -4.01 -13.19
N PRO A 95 2.97 -4.16 -14.09
CA PRO A 95 2.57 -3.09 -14.99
C PRO A 95 1.79 -2.00 -14.24
N VAL A 96 1.54 -0.89 -14.92
CA VAL A 96 0.71 0.18 -14.38
C VAL A 96 -0.74 -0.29 -14.19
N GLY A 97 -1.32 0.01 -13.02
CA GLY A 97 -2.73 -0.24 -12.71
C GLY A 97 -3.59 0.99 -13.04
N GLN A 98 -4.72 0.79 -13.73
CA GLN A 98 -5.57 1.88 -14.20
C GLN A 98 -6.20 2.66 -13.03
N SER A 99 -6.58 1.98 -11.94
CA SER A 99 -7.16 2.64 -10.76
C SER A 99 -6.18 3.61 -10.10
N TYR A 100 -4.87 3.29 -10.11
CA TYR A 100 -3.84 4.21 -9.61
C TYR A 100 -3.70 5.46 -10.50
N VAL A 101 -3.78 5.31 -11.83
CA VAL A 101 -3.71 6.44 -12.77
C VAL A 101 -4.91 7.36 -12.60
N GLU A 102 -6.12 6.80 -12.55
CA GLU A 102 -7.34 7.60 -12.41
C GLU A 102 -7.41 8.31 -11.07
N LEU A 103 -7.05 7.63 -9.97
CA LEU A 103 -6.96 8.25 -8.65
C LEU A 103 -5.95 9.41 -8.64
N LEU A 104 -4.82 9.30 -9.35
CA LEU A 104 -3.83 10.38 -9.43
C LEU A 104 -4.44 11.61 -10.10
N GLU A 105 -5.15 11.44 -11.21
CA GLU A 105 -5.83 12.55 -11.89
C GLU A 105 -6.90 13.21 -11.00
N MET A 106 -7.67 12.41 -10.25
CA MET A 106 -8.63 12.94 -9.29
C MET A 106 -7.95 13.80 -8.21
N LEU A 107 -6.85 13.29 -7.64
CA LEU A 107 -6.12 13.93 -6.54
C LEU A 107 -5.40 15.23 -6.96
N LYS A 108 -4.99 15.38 -8.22
CA LYS A 108 -4.33 16.60 -8.73
C LYS A 108 -5.15 17.89 -8.53
N THR A 109 -6.46 17.77 -8.33
CA THR A 109 -7.37 18.90 -8.13
C THR A 109 -7.38 19.46 -6.70
N LYS A 110 -6.74 18.77 -5.74
CA LYS A 110 -6.78 19.11 -4.31
C LYS A 110 -5.40 18.97 -3.65
N PRO A 111 -5.14 19.67 -2.53
CA PRO A 111 -4.09 19.27 -1.60
C PRO A 111 -4.32 17.83 -1.14
N TYR A 112 -3.31 16.98 -1.28
CA TYR A 112 -3.42 15.59 -0.86
C TYR A 112 -2.08 15.03 -0.38
N HIS A 113 -2.20 13.99 0.45
CA HIS A 113 -1.07 13.18 0.84
C HIS A 113 -1.47 11.72 1.08
N ILE A 114 -0.55 10.79 0.83
CA ILE A 114 -0.83 9.36 0.79
C ILE A 114 0.02 8.64 1.84
N ILE A 115 -0.63 7.76 2.60
CA ILE A 115 0.04 6.72 3.38
C ILE A 115 -0.38 5.36 2.84
N THR A 116 0.56 4.44 2.71
CA THR A 116 0.27 3.10 2.19
C THR A 116 0.97 2.02 2.98
N THR A 117 0.26 0.90 3.18
CA THR A 117 0.83 -0.35 3.69
C THR A 117 1.27 -1.29 2.57
N ASN A 118 1.05 -0.92 1.30
CA ASN A 118 1.59 -1.65 0.17
C ASN A 118 3.10 -1.37 0.05
N ALA A 119 3.79 -2.28 -0.63
CA ALA A 119 5.23 -2.19 -0.88
C ALA A 119 5.56 -2.52 -2.35
N ASP A 120 4.53 -2.58 -3.21
CA ASP A 120 4.65 -2.79 -4.66
C ASP A 120 5.06 -1.49 -5.38
N ASN A 121 5.23 -1.55 -6.69
CA ASN A 121 5.66 -0.40 -7.49
C ASN A 121 4.53 0.54 -7.94
N ALA A 122 3.28 0.31 -7.53
CA ALA A 122 2.11 0.83 -8.24
C ALA A 122 2.09 2.36 -8.37
N PHE A 123 2.51 3.07 -7.32
CA PHE A 123 2.63 4.53 -7.33
C PHE A 123 3.69 5.02 -8.33
N TRP A 124 4.82 4.33 -8.42
CA TRP A 124 5.95 4.73 -9.26
C TRP A 124 5.66 4.56 -10.75
N VAL A 125 5.10 3.42 -11.12
CA VAL A 125 4.72 3.18 -12.53
C VAL A 125 3.50 3.99 -12.97
N ALA A 126 2.66 4.44 -12.04
CA ALA A 126 1.56 5.37 -12.31
C ALA A 126 1.99 6.86 -12.30
N GLY A 127 3.24 7.17 -11.95
CA GLY A 127 3.78 8.53 -12.04
C GLY A 127 3.44 9.44 -10.86
N TYR A 128 3.20 8.88 -9.67
CA TYR A 128 3.01 9.68 -8.46
C TYR A 128 4.30 10.40 -8.05
N ASP A 129 4.12 11.59 -7.47
CA ASP A 129 5.21 12.31 -6.81
C ASP A 129 5.65 11.59 -5.53
N LYS A 130 6.93 11.23 -5.47
CA LYS A 130 7.55 10.53 -4.32
C LYS A 130 7.44 11.33 -3.03
N GLU A 131 7.41 12.66 -3.12
CA GLU A 131 7.29 13.49 -1.93
C GLU A 131 5.90 13.41 -1.31
N LYS A 132 4.90 12.87 -2.03
CA LYS A 132 3.50 12.76 -1.59
C LYS A 132 3.07 11.39 -1.06
N VAL A 133 3.98 10.41 -1.03
CA VAL A 133 3.67 9.03 -0.62
C VAL A 133 4.56 8.60 0.53
N TYR A 134 3.95 8.11 1.61
CA TYR A 134 4.63 7.52 2.74
C TYR A 134 4.45 5.99 2.77
N HIS A 135 5.52 5.26 2.48
CA HIS A 135 5.59 3.80 2.52
C HIS A 135 5.93 3.29 3.93
N ILE A 136 4.94 3.28 4.82
CA ILE A 136 5.15 2.93 6.25
C ILE A 136 5.62 1.49 6.48
N GLN A 137 5.41 0.61 5.48
CA GLN A 137 5.74 -0.82 5.51
C GLN A 137 7.01 -1.19 4.71
N GLY A 138 7.73 -0.19 4.17
CA GLY A 138 8.88 -0.39 3.29
C GLY A 138 8.46 -0.63 1.84
N GLU A 139 9.42 -1.05 1.03
CA GLU A 139 9.23 -1.31 -0.41
C GLU A 139 9.97 -2.58 -0.83
N TYR A 140 9.40 -3.38 -1.72
CA TYR A 140 10.00 -4.66 -2.13
C TYR A 140 11.30 -4.50 -2.90
N GLY A 141 11.51 -3.37 -3.59
CA GLY A 141 12.77 -3.04 -4.25
C GLY A 141 13.91 -2.69 -3.29
N LEU A 142 13.63 -2.48 -2.00
CA LEU A 142 14.63 -2.11 -1.00
C LEU A 142 15.03 -3.31 -0.14
N PHE A 143 16.29 -3.35 0.27
CA PHE A 143 16.87 -4.34 1.17
C PHE A 143 17.31 -3.69 2.48
N GLN A 144 17.37 -4.49 3.54
CA GLN A 144 17.83 -4.11 4.87
C GLN A 144 18.74 -5.18 5.46
N CYS A 145 19.60 -4.81 6.42
CA CYS A 145 20.35 -5.79 7.18
C CYS A 145 19.39 -6.68 7.98
N SER A 146 19.50 -8.01 7.84
CA SER A 146 18.64 -8.96 8.60
C SER A 146 18.81 -8.87 10.12
N GLN A 147 19.92 -8.30 10.59
CA GLN A 147 20.19 -8.02 12.00
C GLN A 147 19.87 -6.57 12.41
N HIS A 148 19.37 -5.74 11.49
CA HIS A 148 19.00 -4.34 11.75
C HIS A 148 20.14 -3.51 12.39
N CYS A 149 21.40 -3.78 12.03
CA CYS A 149 22.55 -3.19 12.73
C CYS A 149 22.74 -1.68 12.52
N HIS A 150 22.10 -1.09 11.50
CA HIS A 150 22.15 0.34 11.21
C HIS A 150 20.97 0.80 10.32
N PRO A 151 20.60 2.09 10.34
CA PRO A 151 19.42 2.61 9.65
C PRO A 151 19.69 2.96 8.17
N LYS A 152 20.02 1.95 7.36
CA LYS A 152 20.20 2.13 5.90
C LYS A 152 19.50 1.03 5.10
N THR A 153 18.94 1.43 3.98
CA THR A 153 18.40 0.53 2.95
C THR A 153 19.35 0.45 1.75
N TYR A 154 19.23 -0.62 0.97
CA TYR A 154 20.01 -0.89 -0.24
C TYR A 154 19.08 -1.29 -1.38
N GLN A 155 19.54 -1.24 -2.63
CA GLN A 155 18.80 -1.72 -3.79
C GLN A 155 19.78 -2.21 -4.85
N ASP A 156 19.46 -3.33 -5.51
CA ASP A 156 20.23 -3.86 -6.64
C ASP A 156 19.33 -4.73 -7.54
N ASP A 157 18.64 -4.09 -8.49
CA ASP A 157 17.73 -4.76 -9.42
C ASP A 157 18.47 -5.74 -10.35
N ALA A 158 19.73 -5.46 -10.68
CA ALA A 158 20.54 -6.32 -11.52
C ALA A 158 20.89 -7.64 -10.80
N LEU A 159 21.17 -7.56 -9.50
CA LEU A 159 21.35 -8.75 -8.67
C LEU A 159 20.08 -9.59 -8.59
N VAL A 160 18.91 -8.95 -8.41
CA VAL A 160 17.61 -9.66 -8.40
C VAL A 160 17.39 -10.41 -9.72
N ARG A 161 17.63 -9.76 -10.86
CA ARG A 161 17.54 -10.39 -12.19
C ARG A 161 18.50 -11.58 -12.31
N LYS A 162 19.73 -11.45 -11.80
CA LYS A 162 20.74 -12.52 -11.81
C LYS A 162 20.31 -13.71 -10.95
N MET A 163 19.77 -13.48 -9.76
CA MET A 163 19.21 -14.53 -8.89
C MET A 163 18.08 -15.31 -9.57
N ILE A 164 17.20 -14.63 -10.31
CA ILE A 164 16.13 -15.29 -11.07
C ILE A 164 16.70 -16.17 -12.17
N ALA A 165 17.70 -15.68 -12.90
CA ALA A 165 18.31 -16.40 -14.02
C ALA A 165 19.16 -17.61 -13.57
N GLU A 166 19.81 -17.52 -12.41
CA GLU A 166 20.79 -18.52 -11.96
C GLU A 166 20.25 -19.49 -10.89
N GLN A 167 19.09 -19.21 -10.28
CA GLN A 167 18.50 -20.15 -9.30
C GLN A 167 18.13 -21.49 -9.94
N LYS A 168 18.33 -22.57 -9.17
CA LYS A 168 17.92 -23.94 -9.51
C LYS A 168 17.41 -24.63 -8.25
N ASP A 169 16.43 -25.51 -8.40
CA ASP A 169 15.88 -26.30 -7.29
C ASP A 169 15.50 -25.44 -6.06
N MET A 170 14.84 -24.30 -6.32
CA MET A 170 14.45 -23.30 -5.32
C MET A 170 15.62 -22.68 -4.54
N LYS A 171 16.83 -22.60 -5.11
CA LYS A 171 18.01 -22.01 -4.46
C LYS A 171 18.81 -21.13 -5.40
N VAL A 172 19.21 -19.95 -4.94
CA VAL A 172 20.24 -19.14 -5.62
C VAL A 172 21.64 -19.69 -5.30
N PRO A 173 22.64 -19.50 -6.18
CA PRO A 173 24.04 -19.70 -5.82
C PRO A 173 24.43 -18.85 -4.59
N TYR A 174 25.23 -19.41 -3.69
CA TYR A 174 25.58 -18.78 -2.41
C TYR A 174 26.27 -17.42 -2.61
N GLU A 175 27.13 -17.32 -3.62
CA GLU A 175 27.86 -16.11 -4.00
C GLU A 175 26.95 -14.95 -4.44
N LEU A 176 25.68 -15.22 -4.75
CA LEU A 176 24.70 -14.17 -5.07
C LEU A 176 23.98 -13.63 -3.84
N ILE A 177 24.10 -14.26 -2.67
CA ILE A 177 23.47 -13.74 -1.46
C ILE A 177 24.10 -12.37 -1.13
N PRO A 178 23.31 -11.29 -1.04
CA PRO A 178 23.83 -10.00 -0.63
C PRO A 178 24.09 -9.99 0.87
N PHE A 179 25.23 -9.43 1.27
CA PHE A 179 25.63 -9.30 2.68
C PHE A 179 25.75 -7.83 3.08
N CYS A 180 25.38 -7.55 4.33
CA CYS A 180 25.53 -6.25 4.95
C CYS A 180 27.01 -5.86 5.02
N PRO A 181 27.40 -4.69 4.48
CA PRO A 181 28.79 -4.25 4.50
C PRO A 181 29.31 -3.91 5.91
N GLU A 182 28.42 -3.67 6.88
CA GLU A 182 28.81 -3.26 8.24
C GLU A 182 29.05 -4.46 9.17
N CYS A 183 28.27 -5.53 9.05
CA CYS A 183 28.31 -6.65 10.00
C CYS A 183 28.45 -8.04 9.35
N GLY A 184 28.42 -8.13 8.02
CA GLY A 184 28.53 -9.40 7.29
C GLY A 184 27.30 -10.32 7.39
N ALA A 185 26.20 -9.89 8.03
CA ALA A 185 24.95 -10.65 8.01
C ALA A 185 24.27 -10.54 6.63
N PRO A 186 23.52 -11.55 6.17
CA PRO A 186 22.74 -11.45 4.93
C PRO A 186 21.78 -10.26 4.94
N LEU A 187 21.60 -9.62 3.79
CA LEU A 187 20.49 -8.69 3.59
C LEU A 187 19.19 -9.48 3.41
N GLU A 188 18.08 -8.81 3.70
CA GLU A 188 16.70 -9.27 3.49
C GLU A 188 15.89 -8.11 2.87
N ILE A 189 14.70 -8.37 2.32
CA ILE A 189 13.78 -7.32 1.85
C ILE A 189 13.46 -6.36 3.01
N ASN A 190 13.41 -5.06 2.72
CA ASN A 190 12.93 -4.04 3.64
C ASN A 190 11.41 -4.19 3.84
N LYS A 191 11.06 -4.93 4.90
CA LYS A 191 9.68 -5.19 5.30
C LYS A 191 9.56 -5.13 6.81
N ARG A 192 8.39 -4.70 7.29
CA ARG A 192 8.11 -4.66 8.73
C ARG A 192 7.72 -6.02 9.28
N ASN A 193 8.52 -6.50 10.23
CA ASN A 193 8.22 -7.67 11.07
C ASN A 193 7.59 -7.23 12.40
N ALA A 194 6.65 -8.02 12.93
CA ALA A 194 5.94 -7.69 14.17
C ALA A 194 6.83 -7.69 15.42
N GLU A 195 7.89 -8.52 15.45
CA GLU A 195 8.80 -8.66 16.59
C GLU A 195 10.02 -7.75 16.47
N LYS A 196 10.62 -7.69 15.28
CA LYS A 196 11.87 -6.95 15.03
C LYS A 196 11.67 -5.52 14.54
N GLY A 197 10.46 -5.18 14.08
CA GLY A 197 10.20 -3.92 13.40
C GLY A 197 10.72 -3.93 11.96
N MET A 198 11.21 -2.79 11.50
CA MET A 198 11.74 -2.57 10.16
C MET A 198 12.96 -1.66 10.27
N VAL A 199 13.92 -1.78 9.35
CA VAL A 199 14.94 -0.74 9.21
C VAL A 199 14.29 0.51 8.63
N GLU A 200 14.32 1.59 9.41
CA GLU A 200 13.79 2.90 9.05
C GLU A 200 14.97 3.82 8.72
N SER A 201 15.18 4.07 7.41
CA SER A 201 16.26 4.91 6.90
C SER A 201 15.97 6.41 7.07
N ALA A 202 16.94 7.26 6.72
CA ALA A 202 16.72 8.72 6.71
C ALA A 202 15.53 9.11 5.81
N ASP A 203 15.43 8.54 4.61
CA ASP A 203 14.33 8.80 3.68
C ASP A 203 12.97 8.36 4.26
N PHE A 204 12.91 7.25 5.01
CA PHE A 204 11.68 6.84 5.72
C PHE A 204 11.21 7.94 6.70
N PHE A 205 12.13 8.52 7.48
CA PHE A 205 11.80 9.60 8.40
C PHE A 205 11.43 10.90 7.67
N GLU A 206 12.01 11.17 6.50
CA GLU A 206 11.63 12.32 5.67
C GLU A 206 10.22 12.14 5.08
N GLN A 207 9.88 10.96 4.57
CA GLN A 207 8.51 10.62 4.14
C GLN A 207 7.51 10.81 5.30
N LYS A 208 7.84 10.25 6.47
CA LYS A 208 7.03 10.40 7.68
C LYS A 208 6.84 11.87 8.07
N ALA A 209 7.90 12.67 8.02
CA ALA A 209 7.84 14.08 8.38
C ALA A 209 6.94 14.88 7.42
N ARG A 210 7.00 14.62 6.12
CA ARG A 210 6.08 15.22 5.14
C ARG A 210 4.62 14.84 5.41
N TYR A 211 4.39 13.58 5.78
CA TYR A 211 3.06 13.10 6.14
C TYR A 211 2.50 13.74 7.41
N ASP A 212 3.30 13.77 8.47
CA ASP A 212 2.90 14.39 9.74
C ASP A 212 2.69 15.91 9.57
N ALA A 213 3.49 16.59 8.74
CA ALA A 213 3.32 18.01 8.43
C ALA A 213 2.01 18.30 7.69
N PHE A 214 1.66 17.50 6.68
CA PHE A 214 0.39 17.64 5.96
C PHE A 214 -0.83 17.45 6.89
N LEU A 215 -0.76 16.47 7.80
CA LEU A 215 -1.81 16.26 8.80
C LEU A 215 -1.98 17.44 9.75
N GLU A 216 -0.87 18.03 10.19
CA GLU A 216 -0.89 19.18 11.11
C GLU A 216 -1.40 20.45 10.42
N GLU A 217 -1.01 20.69 9.16
CA GLU A 217 -1.46 21.81 8.34
C GLU A 217 -2.99 21.81 8.17
N HIS A 218 -3.56 20.64 7.89
CA HIS A 218 -4.99 20.48 7.58
C HIS A 218 -5.86 20.03 8.76
N LYS A 219 -5.33 20.04 10.00
CA LYS A 219 -6.02 19.44 11.17
C LYS A 219 -7.41 20.00 11.49
N ASN A 220 -7.73 21.20 11.02
CA ASN A 220 -9.01 21.88 11.25
C ASN A 220 -9.88 22.00 9.99
N ASP A 221 -9.39 21.58 8.83
CA ASP A 221 -10.07 21.76 7.55
C ASP A 221 -11.18 20.71 7.34
N LYS A 222 -11.99 20.85 6.28
CA LYS A 222 -12.86 19.76 5.79
C LYS A 222 -12.01 18.69 5.10
N VAL A 223 -11.34 17.86 5.91
CA VAL A 223 -10.45 16.81 5.41
C VAL A 223 -11.24 15.54 5.08
N LEU A 224 -11.04 15.02 3.88
CA LEU A 224 -11.51 13.71 3.46
C LEU A 224 -10.43 12.67 3.77
N PHE A 225 -10.66 11.82 4.77
CA PHE A 225 -9.85 10.64 5.06
C PHE A 225 -10.37 9.46 4.22
N LEU A 226 -9.79 9.26 3.05
CA LEU A 226 -10.18 8.25 2.08
C LEU A 226 -9.36 6.96 2.27
N GLU A 227 -10.00 5.92 2.79
CA GLU A 227 -9.41 4.60 2.99
C GLU A 227 -9.80 3.65 1.85
N ILE A 228 -8.82 3.17 1.08
CA ILE A 228 -9.04 2.35 -0.12
C ILE A 228 -8.44 0.96 0.09
N GLY A 229 -9.30 -0.07 0.13
CA GLY A 229 -8.84 -1.47 0.14
C GLY A 229 -8.03 -1.86 1.38
N VAL A 230 -8.18 -1.15 2.50
CA VAL A 230 -7.47 -1.45 3.76
C VAL A 230 -8.25 -2.47 4.58
N GLY A 231 -7.63 -3.64 4.78
CA GLY A 231 -8.16 -4.73 5.60
C GLY A 231 -7.88 -4.58 7.10
N PHE A 232 -7.84 -5.73 7.79
CA PHE A 232 -7.60 -5.83 9.24
C PHE A 232 -6.28 -6.52 9.61
N THR A 233 -5.38 -6.73 8.64
CA THR A 233 -4.06 -7.34 8.88
C THR A 233 -3.19 -6.47 9.79
N THR A 234 -3.15 -5.16 9.52
CA THR A 234 -2.36 -4.18 10.28
C THR A 234 -3.14 -2.86 10.45
N PRO A 235 -4.28 -2.87 11.18
CA PRO A 235 -5.16 -1.70 11.29
C PRO A 235 -4.48 -0.50 11.98
N GLN A 236 -3.40 -0.74 12.73
CA GLN A 236 -2.66 0.28 13.45
C GLN A 236 -1.96 1.33 12.56
N PHE A 237 -1.78 1.07 11.26
CA PHE A 237 -1.03 1.98 10.37
C PHE A 237 -1.92 2.98 9.62
N ILE A 238 -3.13 2.60 9.22
CA ILE A 238 -4.04 3.47 8.45
C ILE A 238 -5.40 3.58 9.15
N LYS A 239 -6.11 2.45 9.26
CA LYS A 239 -7.51 2.42 9.73
C LYS A 239 -7.71 3.09 11.08
N THR A 240 -6.94 2.67 12.10
CA THR A 240 -7.07 3.21 13.45
C THR A 240 -6.58 4.66 13.55
N PRO A 241 -5.43 5.05 12.95
CA PRO A 241 -5.03 6.46 12.87
C PRO A 241 -6.06 7.37 12.18
N PHE A 242 -6.61 6.98 11.03
CA PHE A 242 -7.63 7.76 10.32
C PHE A 242 -8.86 7.98 11.19
N GLN A 243 -9.35 6.93 11.82
CA GLN A 243 -10.48 7.01 12.77
C GLN A 243 -10.19 7.98 13.92
N LYS A 244 -8.97 7.99 14.47
CA LYS A 244 -8.59 8.95 15.53
C LYS A 244 -8.53 10.38 15.02
N CYS A 245 -7.96 10.61 13.83
CA CYS A 245 -7.92 11.94 13.21
C CYS A 245 -9.33 12.49 12.95
N VAL A 246 -10.24 11.66 12.41
CA VAL A 246 -11.62 12.05 12.15
C VAL A 246 -12.39 12.32 13.45
N GLN A 247 -12.15 11.52 14.50
CA GLN A 247 -12.76 11.76 15.81
C GLN A 247 -12.27 13.07 16.45
N ALA A 248 -11.02 13.46 16.19
CA ALA A 248 -10.44 14.70 16.70
C ALA A 248 -10.87 15.96 15.92
N ASN A 249 -11.25 15.81 14.64
CA ASN A 249 -11.68 16.91 13.79
C ASN A 249 -13.18 16.76 13.41
N PRO A 250 -14.10 17.54 14.02
CA PRO A 250 -15.53 17.50 13.71
C PRO A 250 -15.89 17.91 12.26
N ASN A 251 -14.95 18.48 11.50
CA ASN A 251 -15.13 18.83 10.09
C ASN A 251 -14.72 17.69 9.15
N ALA A 252 -13.92 16.73 9.62
CA ALA A 252 -13.40 15.66 8.79
C ALA A 252 -14.46 14.59 8.50
N LEU A 253 -14.24 13.86 7.40
CA LEU A 253 -15.05 12.72 7.01
C LEU A 253 -14.16 11.51 6.75
N PHE A 254 -14.56 10.35 7.27
CA PHE A 254 -13.97 9.05 6.97
C PHE A 254 -14.75 8.37 5.85
N VAL A 255 -14.10 8.04 4.74
CA VAL A 255 -14.71 7.27 3.66
C VAL A 255 -13.93 5.98 3.48
N SER A 256 -14.59 4.84 3.67
CA SER A 256 -14.00 3.51 3.50
C SER A 256 -14.53 2.87 2.23
N MET A 257 -13.66 2.65 1.24
CA MET A 257 -13.90 1.85 0.05
C MET A 257 -13.50 0.40 0.30
N ASN A 258 -14.47 -0.44 0.66
CA ASN A 258 -14.25 -1.84 0.95
C ASN A 258 -15.53 -2.66 0.80
N HIS A 259 -15.46 -3.80 0.10
CA HIS A 259 -16.57 -4.75 0.00
C HIS A 259 -16.89 -5.43 1.35
N LYS A 260 -15.94 -5.45 2.31
CA LYS A 260 -16.16 -5.98 3.65
C LYS A 260 -16.66 -4.86 4.58
N HIS A 261 -17.79 -5.12 5.24
CA HIS A 261 -18.31 -4.22 6.26
C HIS A 261 -17.60 -4.40 7.60
N TYR A 262 -16.62 -3.54 7.84
CA TYR A 262 -16.01 -3.43 9.15
C TYR A 262 -16.84 -2.55 10.07
N ARG A 263 -16.99 -2.97 11.33
CA ARG A 263 -17.79 -2.24 12.32
C ARG A 263 -17.18 -0.87 12.60
N ILE A 264 -17.98 0.17 12.37
CA ILE A 264 -17.59 1.56 12.67
C ILE A 264 -17.82 1.87 14.16
N PRO A 265 -16.84 2.48 14.85
CA PRO A 265 -17.01 2.96 16.22
C PRO A 265 -18.21 3.91 16.34
N LEU A 266 -18.97 3.83 17.44
CA LEU A 266 -20.21 4.60 17.62
C LEU A 266 -19.99 6.11 17.42
N ALA A 267 -18.89 6.65 17.97
CA ALA A 267 -18.54 8.06 17.90
C ALA A 267 -18.26 8.57 16.48
N LEU A 268 -17.96 7.67 15.53
CA LEU A 268 -17.57 8.04 14.15
C LEU A 268 -18.68 7.86 13.13
N ARG A 269 -19.84 7.27 13.51
CA ARG A 269 -20.89 6.90 12.56
C ARG A 269 -21.41 8.09 11.75
N GLU A 270 -21.57 9.25 12.38
CA GLU A 270 -22.05 10.46 11.68
C GLU A 270 -21.00 11.06 10.73
N GLN A 271 -19.73 10.71 10.91
CA GLN A 271 -18.60 11.16 10.08
C GLN A 271 -18.06 10.04 9.18
N THR A 272 -18.82 8.96 8.96
CA THR A 272 -18.35 7.82 8.17
C THR A 272 -19.28 7.52 7.00
N VAL A 273 -18.68 7.33 5.82
CA VAL A 273 -19.32 6.74 4.64
C VAL A 273 -18.63 5.42 4.32
N GLN A 274 -19.39 4.37 4.02
CA GLN A 274 -18.87 3.10 3.55
C GLN A 274 -19.33 2.91 2.10
N LEU A 275 -18.37 2.75 1.19
CA LEU A 275 -18.59 2.48 -0.22
C LEU A 275 -18.18 1.03 -0.49
N SER A 276 -19.10 0.27 -1.07
CA SER A 276 -19.03 -1.18 -1.18
C SER A 276 -18.87 -1.69 -2.61
N GLU A 277 -18.99 -0.82 -3.61
CA GLU A 277 -18.71 -1.14 -5.00
C GLU A 277 -17.26 -1.62 -5.20
N ASN A 278 -17.02 -2.34 -6.30
CA ASN A 278 -15.67 -2.75 -6.67
C ASN A 278 -14.77 -1.51 -6.80
N ILE A 279 -13.58 -1.54 -6.17
CA ILE A 279 -12.69 -0.38 -6.10
C ILE A 279 -12.34 0.18 -7.48
N ALA A 280 -12.02 -0.68 -8.46
CA ALA A 280 -11.66 -0.24 -9.80
C ALA A 280 -12.86 0.41 -10.51
N SER A 281 -14.03 -0.23 -10.45
CA SER A 281 -15.27 0.35 -11.02
C SER A 281 -15.67 1.67 -10.36
N LEU A 282 -15.53 1.77 -9.04
CA LEU A 282 -15.90 2.95 -8.28
C LEU A 282 -14.94 4.12 -8.56
N ILE A 283 -13.62 3.86 -8.60
CA ILE A 283 -12.63 4.89 -8.98
C ILE A 283 -12.90 5.36 -10.40
N HIS A 284 -13.10 4.44 -11.35
CA HIS A 284 -13.39 4.78 -12.73
C HIS A 284 -14.66 5.62 -12.87
N GLY A 285 -15.77 5.18 -12.28
CA GLY A 285 -17.03 5.94 -12.29
C GLY A 285 -16.87 7.32 -11.67
N THR A 286 -16.18 7.42 -10.54
CA THR A 286 -15.93 8.71 -9.88
C THR A 286 -15.08 9.64 -10.74
N TYR A 287 -14.08 9.09 -11.44
CA TYR A 287 -13.24 9.85 -12.36
C TYR A 287 -14.03 10.42 -13.54
N GLN A 288 -14.98 9.67 -14.10
CA GLN A 288 -15.87 10.18 -15.16
C GLN A 288 -16.78 11.31 -14.66
N GLU A 289 -17.41 11.13 -13.50
CA GLU A 289 -18.24 12.15 -12.85
C GLU A 289 -17.46 13.46 -12.62
N LEU A 290 -16.19 13.36 -12.19
CA LEU A 290 -15.32 14.53 -11.99
C LEU A 290 -14.88 15.20 -13.29
N LYS A 291 -14.84 14.46 -14.41
CA LYS A 291 -14.60 15.02 -15.75
C LYS A 291 -15.84 15.61 -16.40
N GLY A 292 -17.03 15.29 -15.90
CA GLY A 292 -18.30 15.65 -16.52
C GLY A 292 -18.64 14.81 -17.75
N GLU A 293 -18.13 13.58 -17.81
CA GLU A 293 -18.49 12.53 -18.79
C GLU A 293 -19.58 11.61 -18.22
#